data_AF-A0A938JHQ0-F1
#
_entry.id   AF-A0A938JHQ0-F1
#
_cell.length_a   1.000
_cell.length_b   1.000
_cell.length_c   1.000
_cell.angle_alpha   90.00
_cell.angle_beta   90.00
_cell.angle_gamma   90.00
#
_symmetry.space_group_name_H-M   'P 1'
#
loop_
_entity.id
_entity.type
_entity.pdbx_description
1 polymer ?
#
loop_
_entity_poly.entity_id
_entity_poly.type
_entity_poly.pdbx_seq_one_letter_code
_entity_poly.pdbx_strand_id
1 'polypeptide(L)'
;MMARPLIAGASEGVRAALSTFLPLALVVLIAWATAGSLSGEMSDALRGAFWVWLGAHHLTFSLALPPSGIPGVLSFLPLGALIFPFIAFRGALNRLHRQFDSARALNAKQRQSLIGLFFTYTLIMIIASLGSRSPDVQPRWWWAPLIVIALIVVAEFTLVVPSGTPSLLRDLTRISIIVIGGLLGIGSLFYSISLAFHFSVVRNLYAVLDAGIIGGILLTVLSILTLPNMAISALSYLLGSGFALGSGTLISPGFHQLNEIPVFPLLGAIPRQTHPYLYLGALIGIGAGVFVMTILKRTSLSQMRFGYLIFPLILTFIIFLLTWLSNGTLLGGSLNTIGPSLWQFPALFLLQISAGMGLKVAYDKWGPR
;
A
#
# COMPACT_ATOMS: atom_id res chain seq x y z
N MET A 1 32.53 -19.08 -17.58
CA MET A 1 32.67 -17.66 -17.17
C MET A 1 31.64 -17.34 -16.09
N MET A 2 32.06 -17.28 -14.82
CA MET A 2 31.19 -16.80 -13.74
C MET A 2 30.96 -15.30 -13.93
N ALA A 3 29.72 -14.85 -14.12
CA ALA A 3 29.38 -13.44 -14.05
C ALA A 3 29.80 -12.91 -12.66
N ARG A 4 30.59 -11.83 -12.62
CA ARG A 4 30.90 -11.11 -11.36
C ARG A 4 29.56 -10.85 -10.64
N PRO A 5 29.39 -11.16 -9.34
CA PRO A 5 28.09 -11.09 -8.67
C PRO A 5 27.36 -9.76 -8.81
N LEU A 6 28.11 -8.65 -8.90
CA LEU A 6 27.60 -7.32 -9.23
C LEU A 6 26.85 -7.28 -10.58
N ILE A 7 27.39 -7.88 -11.63
CA ILE A 7 26.80 -7.95 -12.97
C ILE A 7 25.54 -8.82 -12.96
N ALA A 8 25.55 -9.91 -12.21
CA ALA A 8 24.36 -10.75 -12.05
C ALA A 8 23.21 -9.96 -11.38
N GLY A 9 23.52 -9.21 -10.32
CA GLY A 9 22.58 -8.29 -9.69
C GLY A 9 22.04 -7.23 -10.64
N ALA A 10 22.92 -6.59 -11.42
CA ALA A 10 22.53 -5.59 -12.40
C ALA A 10 21.60 -6.16 -13.49
N SER A 11 21.94 -7.33 -14.02
CA SER A 11 21.12 -8.05 -15.01
C SER A 11 19.72 -8.37 -14.47
N GLU A 12 19.64 -8.80 -13.21
CA GLU A 12 18.35 -9.05 -12.55
C GLU A 12 17.56 -7.76 -12.32
N GLY A 13 18.22 -6.62 -12.08
CA GLY A 13 17.58 -5.31 -12.04
C GLY A 13 16.93 -4.91 -13.37
N VAL A 14 17.66 -5.07 -14.48
CA VAL A 14 17.11 -4.83 -15.84
C VAL A 14 15.93 -5.77 -16.11
N ARG A 15 16.09 -7.06 -15.81
CA ARG A 15 15.05 -8.08 -16.01
C ARG A 15 13.78 -7.76 -15.22
N ALA A 16 13.91 -7.39 -13.95
CA ALA A 16 12.77 -7.04 -13.09
C ALA A 16 12.03 -5.79 -13.59
N ALA A 17 12.76 -4.78 -14.06
CA ALA A 17 12.16 -3.59 -14.65
C ALA A 17 11.40 -3.93 -15.94
N LEU A 18 12.03 -4.64 -16.88
CA LEU A 18 11.39 -5.02 -18.14
C LEU A 18 10.17 -5.94 -17.95
N SER A 19 10.23 -6.88 -16.99
CA SER A 19 9.12 -7.80 -16.73
C SER A 19 7.84 -7.13 -16.23
N THR A 20 7.96 -5.92 -15.66
CA THR A 20 6.80 -5.14 -15.18
C THR A 20 6.44 -4.01 -16.13
N PHE A 21 7.44 -3.35 -16.73
CA PHE A 21 7.23 -2.22 -17.63
C PHE A 21 6.63 -2.64 -18.97
N LEU A 22 7.15 -3.68 -19.64
CA LEU A 22 6.71 -4.03 -21.00
C LEU A 22 5.22 -4.42 -21.08
N PRO A 23 4.68 -5.30 -20.19
CA PRO A 23 3.26 -5.62 -20.22
C PRO A 23 2.39 -4.38 -19.96
N LEU A 24 2.81 -3.53 -19.02
CA LEU A 24 2.08 -2.30 -18.69
C LEU A 24 2.09 -1.30 -19.85
N ALA A 25 3.26 -1.07 -20.46
CA ALA A 25 3.40 -0.17 -21.59
C ALA A 25 2.56 -0.64 -22.78
N LEU A 26 2.50 -1.96 -23.03
CA LEU A 26 1.64 -2.52 -24.07
C LEU A 26 0.16 -2.22 -23.78
N VAL A 27 -0.30 -2.41 -22.54
CA VAL A 27 -1.69 -2.10 -22.15
C VAL A 27 -2.01 -0.61 -22.34
N VAL A 28 -1.10 0.28 -21.92
CA VAL A 28 -1.27 1.72 -22.09
C VAL A 28 -1.28 2.13 -23.57
N LEU A 29 -0.40 1.56 -24.39
CA LEU A 29 -0.35 1.83 -25.83
C LEU A 29 -1.61 1.32 -26.56
N ILE A 30 -2.14 0.15 -26.19
CA ILE A 30 -3.41 -0.36 -26.73
C ILE A 30 -4.56 0.58 -26.36
N ALA A 31 -4.62 1.02 -25.10
CA ALA A 31 -5.65 1.94 -24.65
C ALA A 31 -5.59 3.29 -25.37
N TRP A 32 -4.38 3.83 -25.54
CA TRP A 32 -4.18 5.04 -26.33
C TRP A 32 -4.57 4.86 -27.80
N ALA A 33 -4.15 3.77 -28.45
CA ALA A 33 -4.46 3.52 -29.86
C ALA A 33 -5.96 3.35 -30.11
N THR A 34 -6.70 2.81 -29.14
CA THR A 34 -8.15 2.57 -29.24
C THR A 34 -9.01 3.76 -28.85
N ALA A 35 -8.47 4.73 -28.09
CA ALA A 35 -9.17 5.94 -27.65
C ALA A 35 -9.35 6.99 -28.77
N GLY A 36 -9.06 6.66 -30.02
CA GLY A 36 -9.19 7.59 -31.16
C GLY A 36 -8.06 8.61 -31.18
N SER A 37 -6.81 8.16 -31.22
CA SER A 37 -5.56 8.94 -31.16
C SER A 37 -5.33 9.94 -32.31
N LEU A 38 -6.39 10.38 -33.00
CA LEU A 38 -6.38 11.26 -34.16
C LEU A 38 -5.63 12.60 -33.93
N SER A 39 -5.39 12.99 -32.68
CA SER A 39 -4.66 14.21 -32.31
C SER A 39 -3.53 14.01 -31.27
N GLY A 40 -3.26 12.78 -30.81
CA GLY A 40 -2.29 12.51 -29.74
C GLY A 40 -0.99 11.92 -30.26
N GLU A 41 0.14 12.26 -29.65
CA GLU A 41 1.42 11.65 -30.02
C GLU A 41 1.64 10.31 -29.29
N MET A 42 2.27 9.34 -29.96
CA MET A 42 2.73 8.09 -29.33
C MET A 42 3.73 8.37 -28.19
N SER A 43 4.49 9.45 -28.30
CA SER A 43 5.44 9.92 -27.28
C SER A 43 4.73 10.17 -25.94
N ASP A 44 3.53 10.75 -25.96
CA ASP A 44 2.71 11.04 -24.79
C ASP A 44 2.15 9.76 -24.16
N ALA A 45 1.74 8.81 -25.00
CA ALA A 45 1.28 7.50 -24.53
C ALA A 45 2.39 6.73 -23.81
N LEU A 46 3.60 6.74 -24.38
CA LEU A 46 4.77 6.11 -23.78
C LEU A 46 5.17 6.82 -22.47
N ARG A 47 5.08 8.16 -22.42
CA ARG A 47 5.27 8.95 -21.19
C ARG A 47 4.27 8.53 -20.12
N GLY A 48 3.00 8.38 -20.48
CA GLY A 48 1.95 7.88 -19.60
C GLY A 48 2.26 6.48 -19.05
N ALA A 49 2.80 5.58 -19.88
CA ALA A 49 3.21 4.25 -19.43
C ALA A 49 4.29 4.31 -18.33
N PHE A 50 5.27 5.21 -18.47
CA PHE A 50 6.26 5.44 -17.42
C PHE A 50 5.62 6.01 -16.14
N TRP A 51 4.67 6.94 -16.24
CA TRP A 51 3.97 7.45 -15.05
C TRP A 51 3.19 6.36 -14.32
N VAL A 52 2.45 5.50 -15.03
CA VAL A 52 1.74 4.39 -14.39
C VAL A 52 2.73 3.40 -13.77
N TRP A 53 3.84 3.11 -14.45
CA TRP A 53 4.88 2.22 -13.92
C TRP A 53 5.52 2.78 -12.64
N LEU A 54 5.91 4.05 -12.64
CA LEU A 54 6.48 4.74 -11.49
C LEU A 54 5.46 4.87 -10.34
N GLY A 55 4.20 5.15 -10.66
CA GLY A 55 3.11 5.19 -9.69
C GLY A 55 2.84 3.83 -9.03
N ALA A 56 2.99 2.73 -9.77
CA ALA A 56 2.90 1.37 -9.21
C ALA A 56 4.01 1.06 -8.19
N HIS A 57 5.13 1.80 -8.24
CA HIS A 57 6.20 1.75 -7.25
C HIS A 57 6.00 2.71 -6.07
N HIS A 58 4.86 3.41 -6.02
CA HIS A 58 4.58 4.49 -5.07
C HIS A 58 5.55 5.68 -5.20
N LEU A 59 6.15 5.89 -6.39
CA LEU A 59 6.88 7.12 -6.67
C LEU A 59 5.89 8.26 -6.92
N THR A 60 6.02 9.34 -6.15
CA THR A 60 5.08 10.46 -6.15
C THR A 60 5.40 11.50 -7.23
N PHE A 61 4.41 12.30 -7.62
CA PHE A 61 4.54 13.30 -8.68
C PHE A 61 4.25 14.70 -8.14
N SER A 62 5.05 15.67 -8.55
CA SER A 62 4.68 17.08 -8.45
C SER A 62 3.84 17.44 -9.67
N LEU A 63 2.76 18.18 -9.44
CA LEU A 63 1.81 18.58 -10.46
C LEU A 63 1.73 20.10 -10.55
N ALA A 64 1.50 20.62 -11.76
CA ALA A 64 1.19 22.02 -12.03
C ALA A 64 0.20 22.08 -13.20
N LEU A 65 -1.02 21.59 -12.98
CA LEU A 65 -2.00 21.38 -14.06
C LEU A 65 -2.68 22.71 -14.47
N PRO A 66 -2.77 23.01 -15.78
CA PRO A 66 -3.60 24.10 -16.29
C PRO A 66 -5.11 23.86 -16.01
N PRO A 67 -5.94 24.91 -15.90
CA PRO A 67 -5.61 26.34 -16.02
C PRO A 67 -5.14 26.99 -14.71
N SER A 68 -5.31 26.32 -13.56
CA SER A 68 -5.01 26.92 -12.26
C SER A 68 -3.51 27.07 -12.01
N GLY A 69 -2.68 26.15 -12.53
CA GLY A 69 -1.22 26.18 -12.39
C GLY A 69 -0.75 26.07 -10.93
N ILE A 70 -1.66 25.75 -10.00
CA ILE A 70 -1.36 25.67 -8.58
C ILE A 70 -0.48 24.44 -8.34
N PRO A 71 0.67 24.59 -7.65
CA PRO A 71 1.50 23.46 -7.28
C PRO A 71 0.70 22.42 -6.48
N GLY A 72 0.64 21.21 -7.03
CA GLY A 72 -0.04 20.06 -6.45
C GLY A 72 0.89 18.87 -6.33
N VAL A 73 0.39 17.82 -5.67
CA VAL A 73 1.10 16.55 -5.53
C VAL A 73 0.12 15.43 -5.85
N LEU A 74 0.60 14.42 -6.57
CA LEU A 74 -0.06 13.13 -6.69
C LEU A 74 0.73 12.13 -5.85
N SER A 75 0.19 11.81 -4.68
CA SER A 75 0.74 10.81 -3.77
C SER A 75 -0.27 9.79 -3.29
N PHE A 76 -1.57 9.98 -3.56
CA PHE A 76 -2.57 8.95 -3.35
C PHE A 76 -2.46 7.91 -4.47
N LEU A 77 -1.71 6.83 -4.21
CA LEU A 77 -1.38 5.81 -5.20
C LEU A 77 -1.98 4.45 -4.80
N PRO A 78 -2.38 3.59 -5.76
CA PRO A 78 -3.02 2.32 -5.46
C PRO A 78 -2.04 1.38 -4.75
N LEU A 79 -2.35 0.97 -3.52
CA LEU A 79 -1.54 0.02 -2.76
C LEU A 79 -1.48 -1.36 -3.42
N GLY A 80 -2.57 -1.79 -4.07
CA GLY A 80 -2.61 -3.06 -4.78
C GLY A 80 -1.61 -3.14 -5.93
N ALA A 81 -1.20 -2.00 -6.49
CA ALA A 81 -0.20 -1.95 -7.56
C ALA A 81 1.20 -2.39 -7.10
N LEU A 82 1.51 -2.30 -5.80
CA LEU A 82 2.80 -2.73 -5.24
C LEU A 82 3.05 -4.24 -5.40
N ILE A 83 2.02 -5.05 -5.70
CA ILE A 83 2.18 -6.48 -5.95
C ILE A 83 3.10 -6.75 -7.15
N PHE A 84 3.06 -5.90 -8.18
CA PHE A 84 3.84 -6.08 -9.40
C PHE A 84 5.35 -5.89 -9.16
N PRO A 85 5.82 -4.75 -8.62
CA PRO A 85 7.23 -4.61 -8.28
C PRO A 85 7.66 -5.59 -7.19
N PHE A 86 6.81 -5.88 -6.21
CA PHE A 86 7.14 -6.88 -5.17
C PHE A 86 7.43 -8.26 -5.77
N ILE A 87 6.58 -8.78 -6.67
CA ILE A 87 6.80 -10.08 -7.32
C ILE A 87 8.08 -10.04 -8.18
N ALA A 88 8.33 -8.94 -8.90
CA ALA A 88 9.53 -8.80 -9.73
C ALA A 88 10.81 -8.85 -8.89
N PHE A 89 10.86 -8.09 -7.79
CA PHE A 89 11.99 -8.08 -6.85
C PHE A 89 12.15 -9.42 -6.15
N ARG A 90 11.06 -10.01 -5.63
CA ARG A 90 11.11 -11.32 -4.98
C ARG A 90 11.60 -12.41 -5.94
N GLY A 91 11.19 -12.35 -7.22
CA GLY A 91 11.67 -13.24 -8.27
C GLY A 91 13.16 -13.05 -8.58
N ALA A 92 13.62 -11.81 -8.70
CA ALA A 92 15.02 -11.45 -8.91
C ALA A 92 15.92 -11.96 -7.77
N LEU A 93 15.55 -11.67 -6.53
CA LEU A 93 16.28 -12.08 -5.34
C LEU A 93 16.31 -13.61 -5.17
N ASN A 94 15.20 -14.30 -5.42
CA ASN A 94 15.16 -15.76 -5.39
C ASN A 94 16.10 -16.39 -6.43
N ARG A 95 16.24 -15.79 -7.63
CA ARG A 95 17.23 -16.25 -8.63
C ARG A 95 18.66 -16.01 -8.16
N LEU A 96 18.94 -14.84 -7.58
CA LEU A 96 20.26 -14.52 -7.02
C LEU A 96 20.65 -15.45 -5.87
N HIS A 97 19.71 -15.80 -4.98
CA HIS A 97 19.92 -16.78 -3.91
C HIS A 97 20.28 -18.16 -4.45
N ARG A 98 19.56 -18.65 -5.47
CA ARG A 98 19.87 -19.94 -6.12
C ARG A 98 21.22 -19.92 -6.83
N GLN A 99 21.63 -18.78 -7.38
CA GLN A 99 22.88 -18.64 -8.11
C GLN A 99 24.11 -18.57 -7.19
N PHE A 100 24.00 -17.90 -6.04
CA PHE A 100 25.10 -17.66 -5.10
C PHE A 100 24.91 -18.39 -3.77
N ASP A 101 24.33 -19.58 -3.85
CA ASP A 101 23.93 -20.46 -2.74
C ASP A 101 24.86 -20.39 -1.51
N SER A 102 24.29 -20.18 -0.32
CA SER A 102 24.88 -20.65 0.95
C SER A 102 23.96 -20.45 2.15
N ALA A 103 23.92 -21.50 2.97
CA ALA A 103 23.20 -21.59 4.23
C ALA A 103 23.59 -20.45 5.20
N ARG A 104 22.60 -19.63 5.55
CA ARG A 104 22.49 -18.86 6.81
C ARG A 104 23.20 -17.50 6.94
N ALA A 105 24.03 -17.02 6.00
CA ALA A 105 24.57 -15.64 6.09
C ALA A 105 24.80 -14.96 4.72
N LEU A 106 24.53 -13.64 4.64
CA LEU A 106 24.78 -12.81 3.46
C LEU A 106 26.27 -12.79 3.09
N ASN A 107 26.67 -13.71 2.22
CA ASN A 107 28.03 -13.84 1.72
C ASN A 107 28.42 -12.59 0.90
N ALA A 108 29.72 -12.27 0.79
CA ALA A 108 30.22 -11.13 0.04
C ALA A 108 29.68 -11.09 -1.40
N LYS A 109 29.50 -12.27 -2.03
CA LYS A 109 28.89 -12.41 -3.36
C LYS A 109 27.42 -11.97 -3.41
N GLN A 110 26.61 -12.37 -2.42
CA GLN A 110 25.20 -11.96 -2.33
C GLN A 110 25.07 -10.46 -2.06
N ARG A 111 25.94 -9.91 -1.19
CA ARG A 111 25.99 -8.45 -0.96
C ARG A 111 26.31 -7.70 -2.26
N GLN A 112 27.30 -8.16 -3.01
CA GLN A 112 27.65 -7.58 -4.31
C GLN A 112 26.49 -7.68 -5.32
N SER A 113 25.74 -8.79 -5.36
CA SER A 113 24.58 -8.88 -6.25
C SER A 113 23.42 -7.98 -5.81
N LEU A 114 23.16 -7.83 -4.51
CA LEU A 114 22.17 -6.88 -4.00
C LEU A 114 22.55 -5.43 -4.34
N ILE A 115 23.83 -5.09 -4.23
CA ILE A 115 24.37 -3.78 -4.63
C ILE A 115 24.15 -3.55 -6.13
N GLY A 116 24.43 -4.55 -6.98
CA GLY A 116 24.22 -4.45 -8.42
C GLY A 116 22.75 -4.25 -8.79
N LEU A 117 21.86 -4.99 -8.14
CA LEU A 117 20.40 -4.85 -8.28
C LEU A 117 19.94 -3.45 -7.86
N PHE A 118 20.34 -2.99 -6.67
CA PHE A 118 19.99 -1.69 -6.13
C PHE A 118 20.39 -0.55 -7.07
N PHE A 119 21.66 -0.48 -7.47
CA PHE A 119 22.14 0.62 -8.32
C PHE A 119 21.49 0.60 -9.69
N THR A 120 21.33 -0.57 -10.31
CA THR A 120 20.77 -0.66 -11.65
C THR A 120 19.29 -0.31 -11.67
N TYR A 121 18.50 -0.84 -10.73
CA TYR A 121 17.07 -0.55 -10.67
C TYR A 121 16.80 0.91 -10.30
N THR A 122 17.57 1.45 -9.35
CA THR A 122 17.49 2.87 -8.97
C THR A 122 17.81 3.76 -10.17
N LEU A 123 18.86 3.44 -10.93
CA LEU A 123 19.23 4.18 -12.13
C LEU A 123 18.12 4.13 -13.18
N ILE A 124 17.51 2.96 -13.41
CA ILE A 124 16.37 2.81 -14.33
C ILE A 124 15.19 3.69 -13.89
N MET A 125 14.84 3.66 -12.60
CA MET A 125 13.75 4.50 -12.08
C MET A 125 14.06 6.00 -12.21
N ILE A 126 15.30 6.43 -11.99
CA ILE A 126 15.72 7.82 -12.16
C ILE A 126 15.65 8.21 -13.64
N ILE A 127 16.19 7.41 -14.55
CA ILE A 127 16.14 7.66 -16.00
C ILE A 127 14.68 7.73 -16.46
N ALA A 128 13.83 6.79 -16.06
CA ALA A 128 12.41 6.80 -16.36
C ALA A 128 11.73 8.05 -15.79
N SER A 129 12.05 8.44 -14.56
CA SER A 129 11.49 9.63 -13.90
C SER A 129 11.89 10.92 -14.60
N LEU A 130 13.14 11.06 -15.02
CA LEU A 130 13.65 12.25 -15.70
C LEU A 130 13.19 12.30 -17.16
N GLY A 131 13.22 11.17 -17.86
CA GLY A 131 12.83 11.05 -19.26
C GLY A 131 11.33 11.17 -19.50
N SER A 132 10.50 10.92 -18.49
CA SER A 132 9.04 11.06 -18.58
C SER A 132 8.49 12.39 -18.03
N ARG A 133 9.35 13.39 -17.75
CA ARG A 133 8.88 14.70 -17.28
C ARG A 133 8.09 15.45 -18.34
N SER A 134 7.09 16.20 -17.90
CA SER A 134 6.42 17.25 -18.66
C SER A 134 6.34 18.55 -17.82
N PRO A 135 5.96 19.70 -18.40
CA PRO A 135 5.72 20.92 -17.64
C PRO A 135 4.73 20.71 -16.49
N ASP A 136 3.68 19.93 -16.74
CA ASP A 136 2.56 19.75 -15.81
C ASP A 136 2.75 18.58 -14.83
N VAL A 137 3.57 17.58 -15.18
CA VAL A 137 3.74 16.34 -14.41
C VAL A 137 5.23 16.03 -14.26
N GLN A 138 5.70 16.06 -13.02
CA GLN A 138 7.10 15.84 -12.69
C GLN A 138 7.26 14.71 -11.67
N PRO A 139 7.75 13.52 -12.09
CA PRO A 139 8.07 12.44 -11.17
C PRO A 139 9.21 12.86 -10.21
N ARG A 140 9.05 12.56 -8.92
CA ARG A 140 10.01 12.90 -7.87
C ARG A 140 11.10 11.82 -7.74
N TRP A 141 12.03 11.83 -8.71
CA TRP A 141 13.12 10.86 -8.87
C TRP A 141 13.95 10.59 -7.60
N TRP A 142 14.10 11.57 -6.71
CA TRP A 142 14.89 11.44 -5.49
C TRP A 142 14.32 10.42 -4.49
N TRP A 143 13.07 9.98 -4.65
CA TRP A 143 12.47 8.89 -3.87
C TRP A 143 12.91 7.50 -4.33
N ALA A 144 13.39 7.35 -5.57
CA ALA A 144 13.69 6.06 -6.16
C ALA A 144 14.65 5.18 -5.32
N PRO A 145 15.78 5.68 -4.77
CA PRO A 145 16.66 4.86 -3.96
C PRO A 145 15.97 4.25 -2.73
N LEU A 146 15.14 5.05 -2.04
CA LEU A 146 14.42 4.61 -0.84
C LEU A 146 13.38 3.54 -1.18
N ILE A 147 12.64 3.71 -2.29
CA ILE A 147 11.67 2.73 -2.78
C ILE A 147 12.37 1.40 -3.11
N VAL A 148 13.50 1.44 -3.81
CA VAL A 148 14.27 0.24 -4.17
C VAL A 148 14.81 -0.46 -2.92
N ILE A 149 15.31 0.28 -1.93
CA ILE A 149 15.73 -0.30 -0.64
C ILE A 149 14.55 -0.99 0.03
N ALA A 150 13.39 -0.33 0.13
CA ALA A 150 12.20 -0.90 0.74
C ALA A 150 11.76 -2.19 0.04
N LEU A 151 11.73 -2.20 -1.30
CA LEU A 151 11.38 -3.38 -2.09
C LEU A 151 12.37 -4.54 -1.88
N ILE A 152 13.68 -4.26 -1.86
CA ILE A 152 14.69 -5.27 -1.56
C ILE A 152 14.50 -5.83 -0.15
N VAL A 153 14.38 -4.96 0.87
CA VAL A 153 14.24 -5.38 2.27
C VAL A 153 12.98 -6.23 2.47
N VAL A 154 11.83 -5.79 1.96
CA VAL A 154 10.56 -6.52 2.10
C VAL A 154 10.63 -7.84 1.33
N ALA A 155 11.14 -7.86 0.10
CA ALA A 155 11.23 -9.08 -0.69
C ALA A 155 12.22 -10.08 -0.07
N GLU A 156 13.40 -9.64 0.37
CA GLU A 156 14.38 -10.44 1.12
C GLU A 156 13.77 -11.04 2.39
N PHE A 157 13.09 -10.21 3.19
CA PHE A 157 12.43 -10.64 4.42
C PHE A 157 11.46 -11.80 4.16
N THR A 158 10.67 -11.71 3.08
CA THR A 158 9.70 -12.77 2.72
C THR A 158 10.33 -14.06 2.18
N LEU A 159 11.59 -14.02 1.75
CA LEU A 159 12.34 -15.20 1.31
C LEU A 159 13.02 -15.91 2.48
N VAL A 160 13.51 -15.15 3.46
CA VAL A 160 14.37 -15.66 4.54
C VAL A 160 13.58 -16.02 5.82
N VAL A 161 12.64 -15.17 6.24
CA VAL A 161 11.99 -15.34 7.56
C VAL A 161 10.99 -16.51 7.59
N PRO A 162 10.10 -16.69 6.60
CA PRO A 162 9.14 -17.81 6.63
C PRO A 162 9.77 -19.20 6.46
N SER A 163 10.93 -19.28 5.80
CA SER A 163 11.62 -20.53 5.43
C SER A 163 12.65 -21.01 6.47
N GLY A 164 12.96 -20.17 7.47
CA GLY A 164 13.95 -20.46 8.50
C GLY A 164 13.45 -21.33 9.66
N THR A 165 14.38 -21.65 10.55
CA THR A 165 14.10 -22.35 11.82
C THR A 165 13.10 -21.55 12.67
N PRO A 166 12.31 -22.22 13.56
CA PRO A 166 11.47 -21.53 14.53
C PRO A 166 12.28 -20.46 15.26
N SER A 167 11.80 -19.22 15.25
CA SER A 167 12.49 -18.07 15.82
C SER A 167 11.48 -17.01 16.24
N LEU A 168 11.90 -16.14 17.16
CA LEU A 168 11.13 -14.99 17.62
C LEU A 168 10.56 -14.17 16.44
N LEU A 169 11.39 -13.87 15.45
CA LEU A 169 11.01 -13.09 14.29
C LEU A 169 9.94 -13.78 13.43
N ARG A 170 10.01 -15.11 13.30
CA ARG A 170 9.00 -15.90 12.58
C ARG A 170 7.66 -15.89 13.29
N ASP A 171 7.65 -16.04 14.62
CA ASP A 171 6.42 -15.96 15.43
C ASP A 171 5.80 -14.56 15.32
N LEU A 172 6.62 -13.51 15.50
CA LEU A 172 6.20 -12.11 15.36
C LEU A 172 5.58 -11.86 13.98
N THR A 173 6.25 -12.33 12.92
CA THR A 173 5.79 -12.16 11.53
C THR A 173 4.46 -12.88 11.31
N ARG A 174 4.36 -14.14 11.73
CA ARG A 174 3.15 -14.96 11.54
C ARG A 174 1.95 -14.34 12.25
N ILE A 175 2.11 -13.95 13.52
CA ILE A 175 1.03 -13.33 14.29
C ILE A 175 0.65 -11.99 13.65
N SER A 176 1.63 -11.18 13.25
CA SER A 176 1.37 -9.90 12.59
C SER A 176 0.60 -10.07 11.28
N ILE A 177 0.97 -11.02 10.42
CA ILE A 177 0.25 -11.32 9.18
C ILE A 177 -1.19 -11.74 9.47
N ILE A 178 -1.42 -12.62 10.46
CA ILE A 178 -2.78 -13.09 10.80
C ILE A 178 -3.63 -11.93 11.31
N VAL A 179 -3.10 -11.13 12.23
CA VAL A 179 -3.84 -10.04 12.88
C VAL A 179 -4.10 -8.90 11.91
N ILE A 180 -3.07 -8.39 11.24
CA ILE A 180 -3.19 -7.31 10.26
C ILE A 180 -4.01 -7.77 9.05
N GLY A 181 -3.78 -8.99 8.56
CA GLY A 181 -4.58 -9.57 7.48
C GLY A 181 -6.05 -9.74 7.85
N GLY A 182 -6.35 -10.18 9.07
CA GLY A 182 -7.72 -10.27 9.58
C GLY A 182 -8.40 -8.90 9.70
N LEU A 183 -7.70 -7.90 10.24
CA LEU A 183 -8.20 -6.53 10.34
C LEU A 183 -8.45 -5.89 8.97
N LEU A 184 -7.52 -6.04 8.03
CA LEU A 184 -7.69 -5.59 6.64
C LEU A 184 -8.82 -6.35 5.94
N GLY A 185 -9.01 -7.63 6.24
CA GLY A 185 -10.15 -8.43 5.77
C GLY A 185 -11.49 -7.86 6.27
N ILE A 186 -11.57 -7.48 7.55
CA ILE A 186 -12.76 -6.84 8.13
C ILE A 186 -13.01 -5.48 7.46
N GLY A 187 -11.98 -4.64 7.30
CA GLY A 187 -12.07 -3.36 6.59
C GLY A 187 -12.51 -3.53 5.13
N SER A 188 -11.99 -4.53 4.44
CA SER A 188 -12.38 -4.86 3.06
C SER A 188 -13.83 -5.33 2.97
N LEU A 189 -14.26 -6.21 3.88
CA LEU A 189 -15.64 -6.69 3.93
C LEU A 189 -16.62 -5.53 4.20
N PHE A 190 -16.33 -4.69 5.17
CA PHE A 190 -17.14 -3.53 5.49
C PHE A 190 -17.23 -2.55 4.30
N TYR A 191 -16.11 -2.26 3.67
CA TYR A 191 -16.07 -1.44 2.45
C TYR A 191 -16.91 -2.07 1.32
N SER A 192 -16.82 -3.40 1.13
CA SER A 192 -17.55 -4.11 0.08
C SER A 192 -19.06 -4.08 0.31
N ILE A 193 -19.50 -4.22 1.57
CA ILE A 193 -20.91 -4.04 1.97
C ILE A 193 -21.36 -2.61 1.66
N SER A 194 -20.55 -1.60 2.00
CA SER A 194 -20.88 -0.20 1.68
C SER A 194 -20.97 0.03 0.17
N LEU A 195 -20.04 -0.53 -0.60
CA LEU A 195 -20.04 -0.44 -2.06
C LEU A 195 -21.30 -1.07 -2.67
N ALA A 196 -21.75 -2.22 -2.14
CA ALA A 196 -22.97 -2.87 -2.58
C ALA A 196 -24.22 -2.00 -2.34
N PHE A 197 -24.33 -1.38 -1.16
CA PHE A 197 -25.43 -0.46 -0.86
C PHE A 197 -25.42 0.80 -1.74
N HIS A 198 -24.25 1.26 -2.16
CA HIS A 198 -24.08 2.46 -2.97
C HIS A 198 -23.78 2.18 -4.45
N PHE A 199 -24.08 0.97 -4.93
CA PHE A 199 -23.71 0.54 -6.29
C PHE A 199 -24.28 1.45 -7.39
N SER A 200 -25.47 2.02 -7.18
CA SER A 200 -26.07 2.99 -8.10
C SER A 200 -25.23 4.25 -8.27
N VAL A 201 -24.60 4.74 -7.18
CA VAL A 201 -23.69 5.90 -7.20
C VAL A 201 -22.44 5.57 -8.00
N VAL A 202 -21.85 4.40 -7.74
CA VAL A 202 -20.65 3.93 -8.45
C VAL A 202 -20.92 3.86 -9.95
N ARG A 203 -22.06 3.27 -10.34
CA ARG A 203 -22.47 3.19 -11.75
C ARG A 203 -22.61 4.58 -12.38
N ASN A 204 -23.22 5.54 -11.67
CA ASN A 204 -23.36 6.90 -12.16
C ASN A 204 -22.01 7.60 -12.33
N LEU A 205 -21.05 7.38 -11.43
CA LEU A 205 -19.69 7.91 -11.56
C LEU A 205 -18.98 7.34 -12.81
N TYR A 206 -19.15 6.05 -13.09
CA TYR A 206 -18.64 5.46 -14.35
C TYR A 206 -19.29 6.07 -15.59
N ALA A 207 -20.61 6.33 -15.54
CA ALA A 207 -21.31 6.97 -16.65
C ALA A 207 -20.87 8.41 -16.89
N VAL A 208 -20.57 9.17 -15.83
CA VAL A 208 -20.06 10.55 -15.93
C VAL A 208 -18.64 10.59 -16.49
N LEU A 209 -17.80 9.61 -16.16
CA LEU A 209 -16.43 9.52 -16.68
C LEU A 209 -16.38 9.13 -18.16
N ASP A 210 -17.44 8.51 -18.68
CA ASP A 210 -17.62 8.10 -20.08
C ASP A 210 -16.35 7.54 -20.75
N ALA A 211 -15.65 6.65 -20.03
CA ALA A 211 -14.32 6.18 -20.41
C ALA A 211 -14.31 5.19 -21.60
N GLY A 212 -15.45 4.96 -22.25
CA GLY A 212 -15.62 3.88 -23.23
C GLY A 212 -15.34 2.48 -22.65
N ILE A 213 -15.28 1.48 -23.52
CA ILE A 213 -15.09 0.07 -23.10
C ILE A 213 -13.69 -0.14 -22.51
N ILE A 214 -12.64 0.24 -23.25
CA ILE A 214 -11.24 0.01 -22.84
C ILE A 214 -10.88 0.85 -21.62
N GLY A 215 -11.22 2.14 -21.62
CA GLY A 215 -11.01 2.99 -20.45
C GLY A 215 -11.83 2.54 -19.25
N GLY A 216 -13.06 2.05 -19.45
CA GLY A 216 -13.87 1.44 -18.39
C GLY A 216 -13.22 0.20 -17.77
N ILE A 217 -12.62 -0.68 -18.57
CA ILE A 217 -11.85 -1.84 -18.08
C ILE A 217 -10.64 -1.36 -17.27
N LEU A 218 -9.85 -0.41 -17.79
CA LEU A 218 -8.68 0.12 -17.09
C LEU A 218 -9.04 0.82 -15.78
N LEU A 219 -10.12 1.61 -15.77
CA LEU A 219 -10.64 2.26 -14.57
C LEU A 219 -11.10 1.22 -13.53
N THR A 220 -11.66 0.10 -13.98
CA THR A 220 -12.02 -1.02 -13.10
C THR A 220 -10.79 -1.71 -12.53
N VAL A 221 -9.75 -1.93 -13.33
CA VAL A 221 -8.46 -2.44 -12.84
C VAL A 221 -7.86 -1.48 -11.81
N LEU A 222 -7.83 -0.17 -12.11
CA LEU A 222 -7.34 0.85 -11.18
C LEU A 222 -8.15 0.86 -9.87
N SER A 223 -9.47 0.72 -9.96
CA SER A 223 -10.35 0.60 -8.80
C SER A 223 -9.99 -0.63 -7.98
N ILE A 224 -9.86 -1.80 -8.59
CA ILE A 224 -9.45 -3.04 -7.89
C ILE A 224 -8.11 -2.85 -7.17
N LEU A 225 -7.12 -2.23 -7.84
CA LEU A 225 -5.81 -1.96 -7.23
C LEU A 225 -5.86 -0.94 -6.08
N THR A 226 -6.92 -0.12 -6.01
CA THR A 226 -7.12 0.89 -4.95
C THR A 226 -7.95 0.35 -3.78
N LEU A 227 -8.57 -0.83 -3.91
CA LEU A 227 -9.33 -1.46 -2.82
C LEU A 227 -8.56 -1.58 -1.50
N PRO A 228 -7.24 -1.87 -1.46
CA PRO A 228 -6.53 -1.92 -0.19
C PRO A 228 -6.46 -0.56 0.51
N ASN A 229 -6.34 0.55 -0.23
CA ASN A 229 -6.42 1.90 0.35
C ASN A 229 -7.80 2.14 0.98
N MET A 230 -8.86 1.70 0.30
CA MET A 230 -10.23 1.83 0.78
C MET A 230 -10.49 0.96 2.00
N ALA A 231 -9.94 -0.26 2.05
CA ALA A 231 -10.04 -1.16 3.20
C ALA A 231 -9.39 -0.56 4.46
N ILE A 232 -8.24 0.10 4.32
CA ILE A 232 -7.57 0.80 5.43
C ILE A 232 -8.41 1.98 5.91
N SER A 233 -9.00 2.73 4.97
CA SER A 233 -9.92 3.84 5.29
C SER A 233 -11.18 3.38 6.01
N ALA A 234 -11.77 2.28 5.55
CA ALA A 234 -12.92 1.62 6.16
C ALA A 234 -12.61 1.06 7.56
N LEU A 235 -11.43 0.46 7.74
CA LEU A 235 -10.98 0.01 9.05
C LEU A 235 -10.82 1.19 10.02
N SER A 236 -10.21 2.29 9.58
CA SER A 236 -10.10 3.51 10.37
C SER A 236 -11.46 4.10 10.75
N TYR A 237 -12.42 4.07 9.83
CA TYR A 237 -13.80 4.47 10.11
C TYR A 237 -14.43 3.58 11.20
N LEU A 238 -14.30 2.25 11.11
CA LEU A 238 -14.81 1.31 12.10
C LEU A 238 -14.14 1.44 13.47
N LEU A 239 -12.82 1.67 13.50
CA LEU A 239 -12.09 1.87 14.76
C LEU A 239 -12.31 3.27 15.37
N GLY A 240 -13.02 4.15 14.65
CA GLY A 240 -13.55 5.42 15.17
C GLY A 240 -12.76 6.67 14.78
N SER A 241 -11.55 6.56 14.23
CA SER A 241 -10.75 7.72 13.78
C SER A 241 -11.30 8.37 12.52
N GLY A 242 -12.00 7.61 11.67
CA GLY A 242 -12.51 8.14 10.40
C GLY A 242 -11.41 8.37 9.36
N PHE A 243 -11.75 9.11 8.31
CA PHE A 243 -10.82 9.48 7.24
C PHE A 243 -11.20 10.83 6.62
N ALA A 244 -10.23 11.45 5.95
CA ALA A 244 -10.41 12.70 5.22
C ALA A 244 -10.48 12.45 3.71
N LEU A 245 -11.25 13.30 3.04
CA LEU A 245 -11.34 13.43 1.58
C LEU A 245 -11.36 14.91 1.23
N GLY A 246 -10.17 15.44 1.02
CA GLY A 246 -9.94 16.87 0.89
C GLY A 246 -9.61 17.57 2.22
N SER A 247 -9.27 18.85 2.10
CA SER A 247 -8.86 19.68 3.23
C SER A 247 -10.05 20.03 4.11
N GLY A 248 -9.88 19.87 5.42
CA GLY A 248 -10.92 20.21 6.41
C GLY A 248 -12.13 19.28 6.41
N THR A 249 -12.04 18.09 5.80
CA THR A 249 -13.11 17.09 5.83
C THR A 249 -12.82 16.00 6.85
N LEU A 250 -13.89 15.44 7.42
CA LEU A 250 -13.81 14.31 8.34
C LEU A 250 -15.06 13.45 8.17
N ILE A 251 -14.83 12.17 7.90
CA ILE A 251 -15.87 11.17 7.78
C ILE A 251 -15.59 10.10 8.83
N SER A 252 -16.44 10.05 9.85
CA SER A 252 -16.38 9.10 10.96
C SER A 252 -17.80 8.66 11.36
N PRO A 253 -17.97 7.62 12.19
CA PRO A 253 -19.29 7.19 12.63
C PRO A 253 -20.18 8.29 13.22
N GLY A 254 -19.58 9.23 13.99
CA GLY A 254 -20.30 10.32 14.66
C GLY A 254 -20.19 11.69 14.01
N PHE A 255 -19.28 11.89 13.06
CA PHE A 255 -19.04 13.18 12.40
C PHE A 255 -18.97 12.99 10.89
N HIS A 256 -19.71 13.82 10.16
CA HIS A 256 -19.76 13.79 8.70
C HIS A 256 -19.65 15.21 8.15
N GLN A 257 -18.45 15.59 7.72
CA GLN A 257 -18.16 16.86 7.07
C GLN A 257 -17.44 16.59 5.75
N LEU A 258 -18.10 16.91 4.64
CA LEU A 258 -17.63 16.71 3.27
C LEU A 258 -17.84 17.99 2.48
N ASN A 259 -16.84 18.35 1.69
CA ASN A 259 -16.90 19.50 0.80
C ASN A 259 -17.13 18.98 -0.64
N GLU A 260 -16.05 18.69 -1.34
CA GLU A 260 -16.04 18.21 -2.71
C GLU A 260 -15.66 16.72 -2.76
N ILE A 261 -16.30 15.96 -3.64
CA ILE A 261 -15.96 14.54 -3.87
C ILE A 261 -15.29 14.43 -5.24
N PRO A 262 -14.03 13.95 -5.31
CA PRO A 262 -13.42 13.61 -6.59
C PRO A 262 -14.29 12.62 -7.36
N VAL A 263 -14.34 12.74 -8.69
CA VAL A 263 -15.06 11.80 -9.57
C VAL A 263 -14.24 10.51 -9.70
N PHE A 264 -14.07 9.78 -8.59
CA PHE A 264 -13.41 8.49 -8.51
C PHE A 264 -14.43 7.44 -8.04
N PRO A 265 -14.73 6.38 -8.83
CA PRO A 265 -15.88 5.51 -8.59
C PRO A 265 -15.96 4.89 -7.20
N LEU A 266 -14.81 4.53 -6.62
CA LEU A 266 -14.73 3.92 -5.29
C LEU A 266 -15.14 4.86 -4.15
N LEU A 267 -15.10 6.17 -4.36
CA LEU A 267 -15.61 7.14 -3.40
C LEU A 267 -17.15 7.14 -3.35
N GLY A 268 -17.83 6.48 -4.31
CA GLY A 268 -19.28 6.26 -4.24
C GLY A 268 -19.73 5.48 -3.00
N ALA A 269 -18.84 4.70 -2.38
CA ALA A 269 -19.13 3.89 -1.19
C ALA A 269 -19.11 4.65 0.15
N ILE A 270 -18.92 5.98 0.13
CA ILE A 270 -18.89 6.79 1.35
C ILE A 270 -20.30 6.87 1.98
N PRO A 271 -20.44 6.61 3.29
CA PRO A 271 -21.71 6.82 4.00
C PRO A 271 -22.17 8.28 3.89
N ARG A 272 -23.45 8.51 3.56
CA ARG A 272 -24.02 9.87 3.36
C ARG A 272 -24.49 10.55 4.65
N GLN A 273 -24.59 9.79 5.74
CA GLN A 273 -25.07 10.25 7.03
C GLN A 273 -24.23 9.63 8.15
N THR A 274 -24.31 10.20 9.34
CA THR A 274 -23.65 9.64 10.52
C THR A 274 -24.35 8.38 10.99
N HIS A 275 -23.56 7.41 11.44
CA HIS A 275 -24.02 6.15 12.01
C HIS A 275 -23.29 5.88 13.34
N PRO A 276 -23.64 6.59 14.44
CA PRO A 276 -22.85 6.56 15.68
C PRO A 276 -22.69 5.17 16.31
N TYR A 277 -23.66 4.27 16.09
CA TYR A 277 -23.58 2.88 16.55
C TYR A 277 -22.38 2.12 15.96
N LEU A 278 -21.80 2.57 14.83
CA LEU A 278 -20.60 1.97 14.25
C LEU A 278 -19.33 2.23 15.08
N TYR A 279 -19.36 3.10 16.10
CA TYR A 279 -18.30 3.15 17.11
C TYR A 279 -18.15 1.84 17.90
N LEU A 280 -19.17 0.96 17.88
CA LEU A 280 -19.02 -0.42 18.36
C LEU A 280 -17.92 -1.20 17.61
N GLY A 281 -17.50 -0.72 16.42
CA GLY A 281 -16.33 -1.24 15.71
C GLY A 281 -15.03 -1.16 16.52
N ALA A 282 -14.94 -0.32 17.55
CA ALA A 282 -13.81 -0.34 18.50
C ALA A 282 -13.64 -1.71 19.21
N LEU A 283 -14.72 -2.49 19.33
CA LEU A 283 -14.67 -3.87 19.85
C LEU A 283 -13.84 -4.80 18.97
N ILE A 284 -13.67 -4.49 17.67
CA ILE A 284 -12.80 -5.25 16.76
C ILE A 284 -11.34 -5.10 17.21
N GLY A 285 -10.89 -3.88 17.52
CA GLY A 285 -9.54 -3.63 18.02
C GLY A 285 -9.29 -4.30 19.38
N ILE A 286 -10.27 -4.24 20.29
CA ILE A 286 -10.21 -4.93 21.58
C ILE A 286 -10.18 -6.46 21.39
N GLY A 287 -11.03 -7.00 20.53
CA GLY A 287 -11.06 -8.42 20.18
C GLY A 287 -9.74 -8.90 19.57
N ALA A 288 -9.14 -8.09 18.70
CA ALA A 288 -7.81 -8.35 18.16
C ALA A 288 -6.75 -8.40 19.26
N GLY A 289 -6.83 -7.52 20.27
CA GLY A 289 -5.96 -7.55 21.45
C GLY A 289 -6.10 -8.83 22.28
N VAL A 290 -7.34 -9.26 22.55
CA VAL A 290 -7.63 -10.52 23.24
C VAL A 290 -7.05 -11.72 22.46
N PHE A 291 -7.26 -11.74 21.14
CA PHE A 291 -6.76 -12.78 20.25
C PHE A 291 -5.23 -12.82 20.22
N VAL A 292 -4.59 -11.67 20.07
CA VAL A 292 -3.14 -11.50 20.13
C VAL A 292 -2.57 -12.05 21.42
N MET A 293 -3.13 -11.65 22.57
CA MET A 293 -2.66 -12.12 23.88
C MET A 293 -2.83 -13.63 24.04
N THR A 294 -3.91 -14.20 23.52
CA THR A 294 -4.18 -15.64 23.56
C THR A 294 -3.14 -16.46 22.79
N ILE A 295 -2.69 -15.95 21.63
CA ILE A 295 -1.67 -16.62 20.83
C ILE A 295 -0.27 -16.37 21.40
N LEU A 296 0.06 -15.13 21.80
CA LEU A 296 1.37 -14.77 22.35
C LEU A 296 1.77 -15.62 23.57
N LYS A 297 0.80 -16.01 24.40
CA LYS A 297 1.05 -16.89 25.55
C LYS A 297 1.55 -18.28 25.17
N ARG A 298 1.34 -18.71 23.92
CA ARG A 298 1.74 -20.04 23.41
C ARG A 298 3.02 -20.01 22.58
N THR A 299 3.70 -18.87 22.50
CA THR A 299 4.92 -18.70 21.70
C THR A 299 6.12 -18.36 22.56
N SER A 300 7.29 -18.36 21.92
CA SER A 300 8.58 -17.97 22.52
C SER A 300 8.56 -16.56 23.15
N LEU A 301 7.64 -15.70 22.71
CA LEU A 301 7.44 -14.33 23.20
C LEU A 301 6.96 -14.25 24.66
N SER A 302 6.30 -15.30 25.16
CA SER A 302 5.82 -15.35 26.55
C SER A 302 6.94 -15.25 27.59
N GLN A 303 8.15 -15.65 27.21
CA GLN A 303 9.32 -15.64 28.10
C GLN A 303 10.02 -14.27 28.13
N MET A 304 9.68 -13.34 27.22
CA MET A 304 10.27 -12.02 27.18
C MET A 304 9.61 -11.09 28.20
N ARG A 305 10.42 -10.53 29.11
CA ARG A 305 9.98 -9.63 30.18
C ARG A 305 9.09 -8.46 29.70
N PHE A 306 9.35 -7.96 28.49
CA PHE A 306 8.62 -6.84 27.87
C PHE A 306 7.86 -7.24 26.58
N GLY A 307 7.74 -8.53 26.27
CA GLY A 307 7.12 -9.00 25.02
C GLY A 307 5.68 -8.50 24.84
N TYR A 308 4.92 -8.46 25.93
CA TYR A 308 3.52 -7.99 25.93
C TYR A 308 3.38 -6.48 25.71
N LEU A 309 4.41 -5.68 25.98
CA LEU A 309 4.40 -4.23 25.73
C LEU A 309 4.91 -3.90 24.33
N ILE A 310 5.92 -4.63 23.84
CA ILE A 310 6.54 -4.36 22.54
C ILE A 310 5.62 -4.78 21.39
N PHE A 311 4.90 -5.89 21.52
CA PHE A 311 4.09 -6.41 20.43
C PHE A 311 2.95 -5.49 19.94
N PRO A 312 2.11 -4.88 20.80
CA PRO A 312 1.10 -3.93 20.34
C PRO A 312 1.73 -2.70 19.66
N LEU A 313 2.93 -2.28 20.05
CA LEU A 313 3.68 -1.21 19.38
C LEU A 313 4.12 -1.63 17.97
N ILE A 314 4.58 -2.86 17.78
CA ILE A 314 4.93 -3.40 16.45
C ILE A 314 3.70 -3.40 15.53
N LEU A 315 2.57 -3.93 16.01
CA LEU A 315 1.33 -3.96 15.22
C LEU A 315 0.83 -2.55 14.88
N THR A 316 0.92 -1.63 15.85
CA THR A 316 0.57 -0.22 15.65
C THR A 316 1.49 0.44 14.62
N PHE A 317 2.79 0.15 14.67
CA PHE A 317 3.74 0.64 13.67
C PHE A 317 3.44 0.11 12.26
N ILE A 318 3.02 -1.15 12.14
CA ILE A 318 2.56 -1.70 10.86
C ILE A 318 1.30 -0.98 10.37
N ILE A 319 0.31 -0.74 11.23
CA ILE A 319 -0.89 0.04 10.89
C ILE A 319 -0.51 1.46 10.46
N PHE A 320 0.40 2.12 11.18
CA PHE A 320 0.93 3.43 10.80
C PHE A 320 1.55 3.40 9.41
N LEU A 321 2.42 2.43 9.10
CA LEU A 321 3.06 2.33 7.80
C LEU A 321 2.05 2.07 6.67
N LEU A 322 1.09 1.18 6.90
CA LEU A 322 0.00 0.93 5.96
C LEU A 322 -0.85 2.18 5.72
N THR A 323 -1.14 2.93 6.78
CA THR A 323 -1.90 4.18 6.70
C THR A 323 -1.13 5.24 5.94
N TRP A 324 0.17 5.37 6.21
CA TRP A 324 1.04 6.30 5.50
C TRP A 324 1.10 6.01 4.01
N LEU A 325 1.23 4.73 3.62
CA LEU A 325 1.23 4.32 2.22
C LEU A 325 -0.18 4.37 1.57
N SER A 326 -1.26 4.23 2.34
CA SER A 326 -2.62 4.33 1.80
C SER A 326 -3.05 5.77 1.51
N ASN A 327 -2.40 6.72 2.16
CA ASN A 327 -2.78 8.12 2.17
C ASN A 327 -2.09 8.91 1.07
N GLY A 328 -2.66 10.06 0.75
CA GLY A 328 -1.94 11.03 -0.05
C GLY A 328 -2.76 12.22 -0.49
N THR A 329 -2.34 12.77 -1.60
CA THR A 329 -2.86 13.95 -2.27
C THR A 329 -3.21 13.54 -3.70
N LEU A 330 -4.31 14.08 -4.25
CA LEU A 330 -4.62 13.90 -5.68
C LEU A 330 -4.16 15.12 -6.49
N LEU A 331 -4.40 16.32 -5.96
CA LEU A 331 -4.15 17.61 -6.60
C LEU A 331 -3.74 18.66 -5.55
N GLY A 332 -3.57 19.91 -5.97
CA GLY A 332 -3.43 21.06 -5.07
C GLY A 332 -4.78 21.52 -4.49
N GLY A 333 -4.73 22.46 -3.54
CA GLY A 333 -5.93 23.13 -3.01
C GLY A 333 -6.81 22.24 -2.12
N SER A 334 -8.10 22.14 -2.45
CA SER A 334 -9.12 21.42 -1.66
C SER A 334 -8.88 19.92 -1.57
N LEU A 335 -8.10 19.31 -2.47
CA LEU A 335 -7.84 17.86 -2.53
C LEU A 335 -6.46 17.45 -1.99
N ASN A 336 -5.98 18.17 -0.97
CA ASN A 336 -4.65 17.98 -0.39
C ASN A 336 -4.54 16.86 0.66
N THR A 337 -5.64 16.23 1.08
CA THR A 337 -5.62 15.21 2.15
C THR A 337 -6.61 14.10 1.85
N ILE A 338 -6.14 12.89 1.63
CA ILE A 338 -6.97 11.71 1.37
C ILE A 338 -6.48 10.54 2.22
N GLY A 339 -7.42 9.93 2.95
CA GLY A 339 -7.21 8.75 3.79
C GLY A 339 -7.27 9.03 5.29
N PRO A 340 -7.02 8.03 6.15
CA PRO A 340 -7.12 8.17 7.59
C PRO A 340 -6.13 9.16 8.21
N SER A 341 -6.41 9.63 9.42
CA SER A 341 -5.44 10.42 10.18
C SER A 341 -4.21 9.58 10.54
N LEU A 342 -3.01 10.08 10.20
CA LEU A 342 -1.74 9.38 10.42
C LEU A 342 -1.40 9.13 11.90
N TRP A 343 -2.04 9.86 12.82
CA TRP A 343 -1.79 9.72 14.26
C TRP A 343 -3.02 9.23 15.03
N GLN A 344 -4.23 9.71 14.72
CA GLN A 344 -5.43 9.29 15.46
C GLN A 344 -5.73 7.81 15.23
N PHE A 345 -5.59 7.34 14.00
CA PHE A 345 -5.90 5.95 13.68
C PHE A 345 -4.93 4.97 14.37
N PRO A 346 -3.60 5.12 14.25
CA PRO A 346 -2.67 4.29 15.01
C PRO A 346 -2.81 4.44 16.53
N ALA A 347 -3.06 5.64 17.06
CA ALA A 347 -3.21 5.85 18.50
C ALA A 347 -4.45 5.16 19.07
N LEU A 348 -5.61 5.28 18.39
CA LEU A 348 -6.83 4.58 18.77
C LEU A 348 -6.67 3.07 18.65
N PHE A 349 -6.02 2.60 17.58
CA PHE A 349 -5.70 1.18 17.43
C PHE A 349 -4.83 0.67 18.58
N LEU A 350 -3.78 1.40 18.97
CA LEU A 350 -2.91 1.06 20.09
C LEU A 350 -3.68 0.97 21.42
N LEU A 351 -4.58 1.93 21.66
CA LEU A 351 -5.43 1.93 22.85
C LEU A 351 -6.32 0.68 22.88
N GLN A 352 -7.02 0.40 21.77
CA GLN A 352 -7.96 -0.71 21.68
C GLN A 352 -7.26 -2.07 21.80
N ILE A 353 -6.16 -2.28 21.08
CA ILE A 353 -5.41 -3.53 21.14
C ILE A 353 -4.78 -3.75 22.51
N SER A 354 -4.25 -2.70 23.14
CA SER A 354 -3.68 -2.80 24.50
C SER A 354 -4.76 -3.08 25.54
N ALA A 355 -5.94 -2.46 25.43
CA ALA A 355 -7.09 -2.76 26.29
C ALA A 355 -7.50 -4.23 26.17
N GLY A 356 -7.61 -4.76 24.94
CA GLY A 356 -7.90 -6.17 24.70
C GLY A 356 -6.87 -7.13 25.29
N MET A 357 -5.58 -6.83 25.11
CA MET A 357 -4.51 -7.62 25.71
C MET A 357 -4.57 -7.59 27.24
N GLY A 358 -4.79 -6.41 27.84
CA GLY A 358 -4.93 -6.23 29.28
C GLY A 358 -6.13 -6.97 29.87
N LEU A 359 -7.29 -6.93 29.19
CA LEU A 359 -8.49 -7.68 29.58
C LEU A 359 -8.21 -9.18 29.63
N LYS A 360 -7.51 -9.72 28.62
CA LYS A 360 -7.15 -11.14 28.61
C LYS A 360 -6.17 -11.51 29.73
N VAL A 361 -5.23 -10.63 30.08
CA VAL A 361 -4.34 -10.83 31.24
C VAL A 361 -5.13 -10.85 32.54
N ALA A 362 -6.02 -9.87 32.74
CA ALA A 362 -6.84 -9.76 33.95
C ALA A 362 -7.78 -10.97 34.10
N TYR A 363 -8.43 -11.40 33.01
CA TYR A 363 -9.29 -12.58 33.00
C TYR A 363 -8.53 -13.85 33.40
N ASP A 364 -7.30 -14.03 32.92
CA ASP A 364 -6.53 -15.23 33.27
C ASP A 364 -6.00 -15.22 34.71
N LYS A 365 -5.91 -14.03 35.34
CA LYS A 365 -5.45 -13.88 36.73
C LYS A 365 -6.59 -13.95 37.75
N TRP A 366 -7.74 -13.37 37.41
CA TRP A 366 -8.86 -13.14 38.34
C TRP A 366 -10.20 -13.69 37.85
N GLY A 367 -10.23 -14.33 36.67
CA GLY A 367 -11.44 -14.92 36.13
C GLY A 367 -11.94 -16.11 36.95
N PRO A 368 -13.21 -16.49 36.77
CA PRO A 368 -13.75 -17.69 37.39
C PRO A 368 -12.95 -18.92 36.94
N ARG A 369 -12.58 -19.77 37.91
CA ARG A 369 -11.80 -21.00 37.69
C ARG A 369 -12.68 -22.14 37.20
#